data_AF-A0A822FL34-F1
#
_entry.id   AF-A0A822FL34-F1
#
_cell.length_a   1.000
_cell.length_b   1.000
_cell.length_c   1.000
_cell.angle_alpha   90.00
_cell.angle_beta   90.00
_cell.angle_gamma   90.00
#
_symmetry.space_group_name_H-M   'P 1'
#
loop_
_entity.id
_entity.type
_entity.pdbx_description
1 polymer ?
#
loop_
_entity_poly.entity_id
_entity_poly.type
_entity_poly.pdbx_seq_one_letter_code
_entity_poly.pdbx_strand_id
1 'polypeptide(L)'
;SNKNTTTSSPSKHHRHGKSPATQQPLQLTEEEKRKLEADTAAKSMEALWRATKLEIESIERDVCDRVLSDSLCSRETRRRRCIALLNMGELWQVAHDNRAASSNSDSP
;
A
#
# COMPACT_ATOMS: atom_id res chain seq x y z
N SER A 1 -37.08 20.63 38.02
CA SER A 1 -35.95 21.07 38.85
C SER A 1 -34.87 21.68 37.99
N ASN A 2 -34.74 23.01 38.07
CA ASN A 2 -33.77 23.83 37.36
C ASN A 2 -32.52 24.01 38.24
N LYS A 3 -31.31 23.87 37.69
CA LYS A 3 -30.08 24.25 38.38
C LYS A 3 -29.16 25.00 37.42
N ASN A 4 -29.32 26.32 37.41
CA ASN A 4 -28.34 27.27 36.89
C ASN A 4 -27.22 27.41 37.94
N THR A 5 -25.96 27.29 37.51
CA THR A 5 -24.81 27.77 38.27
C THR A 5 -24.03 28.75 37.42
N THR A 6 -24.23 30.03 37.71
CA THR A 6 -23.46 31.17 37.25
C THR A 6 -22.16 31.22 38.04
N THR A 7 -20.99 31.23 37.37
CA THR A 7 -19.76 31.72 37.99
C THR A 7 -18.96 32.56 36.99
N SER A 8 -18.63 33.75 37.45
CA SER A 8 -18.09 34.95 36.79
C SER A 8 -16.64 34.85 36.30
N SER A 9 -16.34 35.59 35.22
CA SER A 9 -14.97 35.95 34.79
C SER A 9 -14.20 36.78 35.81
N PRO A 10 -12.86 36.82 35.68
CA PRO A 10 -12.25 38.11 35.34
C PRO A 10 -11.22 38.04 34.20
N SER A 11 -11.23 39.10 33.39
CA SER A 11 -10.29 39.39 32.31
C SER A 11 -8.89 39.71 32.86
N LYS A 12 -7.84 39.11 32.27
CA LYS A 12 -6.48 39.67 32.28
C LYS A 12 -5.84 39.52 30.91
N HIS A 13 -5.51 40.67 30.34
CA HIS A 13 -4.71 40.86 29.15
C HIS A 13 -3.34 40.18 29.30
N HIS A 14 -2.97 39.33 28.33
CA HIS A 14 -1.58 39.17 27.96
C HIS A 14 -1.41 39.28 26.46
N ARG A 15 -0.73 40.36 26.08
CA ARG A 15 -0.37 40.77 24.74
C ARG A 15 0.85 39.94 24.32
N HIS A 16 0.66 38.91 23.50
CA HIS A 16 1.69 38.44 22.59
C HIS A 16 1.19 38.79 21.18
N GLY A 17 1.84 39.69 20.44
CA GLY A 17 3.26 39.60 20.15
C GLY A 17 3.38 38.84 18.83
N LYS A 18 3.23 39.60 17.76
CA LYS A 18 3.15 39.21 16.36
C LYS A 18 4.39 38.44 15.89
N SER A 19 4.17 37.36 15.15
CA SER A 19 4.95 37.03 13.95
C SER A 19 4.01 36.32 12.96
N PRO A 20 3.58 36.94 11.84
CA PRO A 20 3.25 36.13 10.68
C PRO A 20 4.58 35.48 10.27
N ALA A 21 4.67 34.16 10.36
CA ALA A 21 5.71 33.46 9.64
C ALA A 21 5.44 33.72 8.15
N THR A 22 6.04 34.79 7.63
CA THR A 22 6.26 34.95 6.20
C THR A 22 7.03 33.71 5.78
N GLN A 23 6.32 32.69 5.31
CA GLN A 23 6.91 31.61 4.54
C GLN A 23 7.45 32.27 3.28
N GLN A 24 8.67 32.79 3.37
CA GLN A 24 9.44 33.11 2.19
C GLN A 24 9.60 31.77 1.46
N PRO A 25 9.15 31.65 0.20
CA PRO A 25 9.42 30.43 -0.54
C PRO A 25 10.94 30.30 -0.61
N LEU A 26 11.47 29.27 0.06
CA LEU A 26 12.82 28.79 -0.20
C LEU A 26 12.86 28.48 -1.69
N GLN A 27 13.43 29.39 -2.48
CA GLN A 27 13.61 29.16 -3.90
C GLN A 27 14.65 28.05 -4.01
N LEU A 28 14.17 26.82 -4.20
CA LEU A 28 15.02 25.69 -4.54
C LEU A 28 15.78 26.05 -5.81
N THR A 29 17.08 25.77 -5.82
CA THR A 29 17.83 25.83 -7.07
C THR A 29 17.23 24.85 -8.08
N GLU A 30 17.42 25.11 -9.38
CA GLU A 30 16.91 24.20 -10.42
C GLU A 30 17.44 22.77 -10.26
N GLU A 31 18.67 22.62 -9.78
CA GLU A 31 19.30 21.33 -9.50
C GLU A 31 18.63 20.60 -8.32
N GLU A 32 18.37 21.30 -7.21
CA GLU A 32 17.66 20.72 -6.06
C GLU A 32 16.23 20.32 -6.41
N LYS A 33 15.54 21.15 -7.21
CA LYS A 33 14.20 20.84 -7.71
C LYS A 33 14.21 19.59 -8.59
N ARG A 34 15.16 19.50 -9.54
CA ARG A 34 15.32 18.33 -10.42
C ARG A 34 15.63 17.06 -9.63
N LYS A 35 16.49 17.14 -8.61
CA LYS A 35 16.80 16.01 -7.73
C LYS A 35 15.55 15.55 -6.96
N LEU A 36 14.77 16.48 -6.41
CA LEU A 36 13.55 16.17 -5.68
C LEU A 36 12.48 15.54 -6.57
N GLU A 37 12.34 16.01 -7.82
CA GLU A 37 11.45 15.41 -8.82
C GLU A 37 11.89 13.98 -9.17
N ALA A 38 13.19 13.74 -9.38
CA ALA A 38 13.73 12.41 -9.65
C ALA A 38 13.50 11.45 -8.47
N ASP A 39 13.77 11.89 -7.24
CA ASP A 39 13.53 11.10 -6.02
C ASP A 39 12.04 10.79 -5.85
N THR A 40 11.17 11.75 -6.13
CA THR A 40 9.71 11.58 -6.07
C THR A 40 9.23 10.60 -7.12
N ALA A 41 9.75 10.70 -8.36
CA ALA A 41 9.43 9.77 -9.43
C ALA A 41 9.80 8.33 -9.05
N ALA A 42 11.03 8.12 -8.53
CA ALA A 42 11.48 6.80 -8.07
C ALA A 42 10.57 6.23 -6.97
N LYS A 43 10.24 7.04 -5.95
CA LYS A 43 9.35 6.64 -4.85
C LYS A 43 7.93 6.34 -5.32
N SER A 44 7.40 7.15 -6.26
CA SER A 44 6.07 6.93 -6.83
C SER A 44 5.98 5.64 -7.63
N MET A 45 7.04 5.30 -8.37
CA MET A 45 7.12 4.06 -9.13
C MET A 45 7.22 2.83 -8.21
N GLU A 46 7.98 2.91 -7.13
CA GLU A 46 8.01 1.86 -6.12
C GLU A 46 6.64 1.67 -5.45
N ALA A 47 5.97 2.78 -5.10
CA ALA A 47 4.63 2.73 -4.50
C ALA A 47 3.62 2.07 -5.46
N LEU A 48 3.65 2.43 -6.74
CA LEU A 48 2.81 1.82 -7.77
C LEU A 48 3.07 0.32 -7.90
N TRP A 49 4.34 -0.08 -7.96
CA TRP A 49 4.70 -1.49 -8.01
C TRP A 49 4.14 -2.29 -6.82
N ARG A 50 4.28 -1.74 -5.61
CA ARG A 50 3.75 -2.38 -4.40
C ARG A 50 2.23 -2.45 -4.42
N ALA A 51 1.55 -1.41 -4.92
CA ALA A 51 0.09 -1.41 -5.07
C ALA A 51 -0.38 -2.50 -6.04
N THR A 52 0.21 -2.58 -7.23
CA THR A 52 -0.13 -3.60 -8.22
C THR A 52 0.13 -5.01 -7.70
N LYS A 53 1.24 -5.22 -6.98
CA LYS A 53 1.52 -6.53 -6.35
C LYS A 53 0.40 -6.93 -5.37
N LEU A 54 0.00 -6.03 -4.49
CA LEU A 54 -1.06 -6.30 -3.51
C LEU A 54 -2.43 -6.55 -4.16
N GLU A 55 -2.72 -5.89 -5.28
CA GLU A 55 -3.93 -6.11 -6.05
C GLU A 55 -3.96 -7.53 -6.64
N ILE A 56 -2.86 -7.98 -7.25
CA ILE A 56 -2.74 -9.35 -7.76
C ILE A 56 -2.95 -10.36 -6.63
N GLU A 57 -2.24 -10.20 -5.51
CA GLU A 57 -2.39 -11.09 -4.36
C GLU A 57 -3.82 -11.08 -3.79
N SER A 58 -4.50 -9.94 -3.84
CA SER A 58 -5.89 -9.81 -3.40
C SER A 58 -6.84 -10.60 -4.32
N ILE A 59 -6.65 -10.50 -5.62
CA ILE A 59 -7.44 -11.23 -6.62
C ILE A 59 -7.22 -12.74 -6.46
N GLU A 60 -5.97 -13.18 -6.27
CA GLU A 60 -5.65 -14.60 -6.05
C GLU A 60 -6.38 -15.17 -4.83
N ARG A 61 -6.42 -14.43 -3.71
CA ARG A 61 -7.17 -14.82 -2.51
C ARG A 61 -8.68 -14.89 -2.77
N ASP A 62 -9.25 -13.88 -3.41
CA ASP A 62 -10.69 -13.84 -3.75
C ASP A 62 -11.09 -15.00 -4.68
N VAL A 63 -10.23 -15.34 -5.64
CA VAL A 63 -10.44 -16.53 -6.50
C VAL A 63 -10.42 -17.81 -5.67
N CYS A 64 -9.42 -17.99 -4.79
CA CYS A 64 -9.36 -19.16 -3.93
C CYS A 64 -10.62 -19.29 -3.07
N ASP A 65 -11.06 -18.21 -2.44
CA ASP A 65 -12.25 -18.21 -1.59
C ASP A 65 -13.51 -18.61 -2.37
N ARG A 66 -13.73 -18.02 -3.55
CA ARG A 66 -14.89 -18.33 -4.40
C ARG A 66 -14.87 -19.76 -4.89
N VAL A 67 -13.72 -20.22 -5.39
CA VAL A 67 -13.59 -21.56 -5.99
C VAL A 67 -13.73 -22.66 -4.93
N LEU A 68 -13.12 -22.46 -3.76
CA LEU A 68 -13.11 -23.44 -2.67
C LEU A 68 -14.38 -23.41 -1.82
N SER A 69 -15.11 -22.30 -1.80
CA SER A 69 -16.33 -22.16 -0.98
C SER A 69 -17.64 -22.28 -1.79
N ASP A 70 -17.58 -22.52 -3.10
CA ASP A 70 -18.75 -22.63 -3.97
C ASP A 70 -19.70 -23.76 -3.53
N SER A 71 -20.83 -23.37 -2.89
CA SER A 71 -21.88 -24.26 -2.41
C SER A 71 -22.84 -24.74 -3.49
N LEU A 72 -22.82 -24.13 -4.68
CA LEU A 72 -23.66 -24.54 -5.81
C LEU A 72 -23.10 -25.79 -6.50
N CYS A 73 -21.82 -26.09 -6.29
CA CYS A 73 -21.14 -27.24 -6.84
C CYS A 73 -21.13 -28.44 -5.87
N SER A 74 -21.09 -29.65 -6.44
CA SER A 74 -20.89 -30.87 -5.66
C SER A 74 -19.54 -30.86 -4.95
N ARG A 75 -19.44 -31.61 -3.83
CA ARG A 75 -18.18 -31.79 -3.10
C ARG A 75 -17.05 -32.33 -3.99
N GLU A 76 -17.37 -33.26 -4.88
CA GLU A 76 -16.39 -33.85 -5.81
C GLU A 76 -15.90 -32.80 -6.83
N THR A 77 -16.78 -31.97 -7.37
CA THR A 77 -16.40 -30.86 -8.26
C THR A 77 -15.46 -29.88 -7.54
N ARG A 78 -15.79 -29.50 -6.31
CA ARG A 78 -14.95 -28.62 -5.49
C ARG A 78 -13.58 -29.23 -5.19
N ARG A 79 -13.52 -30.55 -4.93
CA ARG A 79 -12.26 -31.29 -4.76
C ARG A 79 -11.39 -31.20 -6.01
N ARG A 80 -11.96 -31.42 -7.20
CA ARG A 80 -11.24 -31.31 -8.48
C ARG A 80 -10.70 -29.90 -8.72
N ARG A 81 -11.49 -28.86 -8.40
CA ARG A 81 -11.04 -27.46 -8.48
C ARG A 81 -9.87 -27.16 -7.54
N CYS A 82 -9.90 -27.69 -6.32
CA CYS A 82 -8.80 -27.57 -5.36
C CYS A 82 -7.50 -28.21 -5.92
N ILE A 83 -7.60 -29.41 -6.49
CA ILE A 83 -6.45 -30.08 -7.14
C ILE A 83 -5.91 -29.25 -8.30
N ALA A 84 -6.79 -28.67 -9.14
CA ALA A 84 -6.37 -27.82 -10.23
C ALA A 84 -5.61 -26.57 -9.74
N LEU A 85 -6.10 -25.91 -8.68
CA LEU A 85 -5.40 -24.79 -8.04
C LEU A 85 -4.01 -25.20 -7.51
N LEU A 86 -3.91 -26.37 -6.87
CA LEU A 86 -2.64 -26.89 -6.37
C LEU A 86 -1.63 -27.10 -7.51
N ASN A 87 -2.05 -27.76 -8.60
CA ASN A 87 -1.18 -27.99 -9.76
C ASN A 87 -0.69 -26.69 -10.40
N MET A 88 -1.51 -25.63 -10.41
CA MET A 88 -1.09 -24.32 -10.90
C MET A 88 -0.02 -23.68 -9.98
N GLY A 89 -0.18 -23.81 -8.66
CA GLY A 89 0.83 -23.37 -7.70
C GLY A 89 2.16 -24.10 -7.86
N GLU A 90 2.12 -25.42 -8.03
CA GLU A 90 3.31 -26.24 -8.29
C GLU A 90 4.01 -25.83 -9.60
N LEU A 91 3.24 -25.61 -10.68
CA LEU A 91 3.80 -25.15 -11.96
C LEU A 91 4.48 -23.78 -11.82
N TRP A 92 3.86 -22.85 -11.08
CA TRP A 92 4.46 -21.55 -10.81
C TRP A 92 5.78 -21.67 -10.04
N GLN A 93 5.83 -22.53 -9.01
CA GLN A 93 7.05 -22.74 -8.21
C GLN A 93 8.18 -23.28 -9.09
N VAL A 94 7.89 -24.28 -9.94
CA VAL A 94 8.87 -24.81 -10.90
C VAL A 94 9.37 -23.71 -11.85
N ALA A 95 8.46 -22.90 -12.40
CA ALA A 95 8.83 -21.81 -13.28
C ALA A 95 9.67 -20.72 -12.58
N HIS A 96 9.34 -20.42 -11.32
CA HIS A 96 10.08 -19.47 -10.48
C HIS A 96 11.50 -19.97 -10.20
N ASP A 97 11.62 -21.23 -9.77
CA ASP A 97 12.91 -21.86 -9.45
C ASP A 97 13.82 -21.93 -10.68
N ASN A 98 13.27 -22.26 -11.85
CA ASN A 98 14.01 -22.27 -13.11
C ASN A 98 14.60 -20.90 -13.45
N ARG A 99 13.82 -19.81 -13.23
CA ARG A 99 14.31 -18.45 -13.45
C ARG A 99 15.42 -18.07 -12.47
N ALA A 100 15.28 -18.45 -11.20
CA ALA A 100 16.30 -18.22 -10.18
C ALA A 100 17.60 -18.99 -10.48
N ALA A 101 17.48 -20.21 -11.00
CA ALA A 101 18.63 -21.00 -11.45
C ALA A 101 19.34 -20.36 -12.64
N SER A 102 18.60 -19.81 -13.62
CA SER A 102 19.19 -19.10 -14.78
C SER A 102 19.88 -17.79 -14.40
N SER A 103 19.45 -17.08 -13.36
CA SER A 103 20.14 -15.85 -12.91
C SER A 103 21.48 -16.11 -12.23
N ASN A 104 21.72 -17.32 -11.71
CA ASN A 104 22.96 -17.67 -11.01
C ASN A 104 24.08 -18.13 -11.95
N SER A 105 23.80 -18.40 -13.24
CA SER A 105 24.81 -18.81 -14.23
C SER A 105 25.50 -17.66 -14.97
N ASP A 106 25.09 -16.40 -14.73
CA ASP A 106 25.60 -15.20 -15.42
C ASP A 106 26.56 -14.35 -14.56
N SER A 107 27.17 -14.92 -13.51
CA SER A 107 28.26 -14.25 -12.78
C SER A 107 29.64 -14.72 -13.30
N PRO A 108 30.51 -13.80 -13.78
CA PRO A 108 31.87 -14.12 -14.23
C PRO A 108 32.82 -14.51 -13.09
#